data_AF-A0A963EGX6-F1
#
_entry.id   AF-A0A963EGX6-F1
#
_cell.length_a   1.000
_cell.length_b   1.000
_cell.length_c   1.000
_cell.angle_alpha   90.00
_cell.angle_beta   90.00
_cell.angle_gamma   90.00
#
_symmetry.space_group_name_H-M   'P 1'
#
loop_
_entity.id
_entity.type
_entity.pdbx_description
1 polymer ?
#
loop_
_entity_poly.entity_id
_entity_poly.type
_entity_poly.pdbx_seq_one_letter_code
_entity_poly.pdbx_strand_id
1 'polypeptide(L)'
;MKRETGEAQGWSWFETGSDRDIETDRLHDLFAATFATAPGRAVLLHLHRMFVDRRVPPSASDAELRHAEGSRAAIAYIERLARPVLGPKSGERPNSENSRD
;
A
#
# COMPACT_ATOMS: atom_id res chain seq x y z
N MET A 1 4.22 -19.03 46.21
CA MET A 1 4.72 -19.06 44.82
C MET A 1 3.86 -18.11 43.98
N LYS A 2 4.45 -17.02 43.48
CA LYS A 2 3.77 -16.07 42.58
C LYS A 2 3.57 -16.78 41.24
N ARG A 3 2.33 -16.86 40.75
CA ARG A 3 2.06 -17.30 39.38
C ARG A 3 2.39 -16.12 38.48
N GLU A 4 3.49 -16.21 37.76
CA GLU A 4 3.83 -15.24 36.72
C GLU A 4 2.81 -15.38 35.59
N THR A 5 2.12 -14.28 35.30
CA THR A 5 1.11 -14.13 34.25
C THR A 5 1.77 -14.20 32.87
N GLY A 6 2.16 -15.41 32.44
CA GLY A 6 2.70 -15.68 31.11
C GLY A 6 1.66 -15.57 29.97
N GLU A 7 0.37 -15.48 30.30
CA GLU A 7 -0.71 -15.39 29.31
C GLU A 7 -0.75 -14.02 28.61
N ALA A 8 -0.43 -12.92 29.29
CA ALA A 8 -0.43 -11.58 28.69
C ALA A 8 0.67 -11.41 27.62
N GLN A 9 1.74 -12.22 27.66
CA GLN A 9 2.86 -12.09 26.73
C GLN A 9 2.60 -12.83 25.41
N GLY A 10 1.85 -13.93 25.43
CA GLY A 10 1.60 -14.78 24.26
C GLY A 10 0.70 -14.16 23.18
N TRP A 11 -0.10 -13.15 23.54
CA TRP A 11 -1.03 -12.45 22.64
C TRP A 11 -0.53 -11.08 22.17
N SER A 12 0.62 -10.62 22.69
CA SER A 12 1.19 -9.30 22.38
C SER A 12 1.54 -9.09 20.89
N TRP A 13 1.76 -10.17 20.13
CA TRP A 13 2.04 -10.09 18.69
C TRP A 13 0.81 -9.79 17.82
N PHE A 14 -0.42 -10.01 18.34
CA PHE A 14 -1.66 -9.59 17.68
C PHE A 14 -1.89 -8.08 17.81
N GLU A 15 -1.46 -7.48 18.92
CA GLU A 15 -1.59 -6.04 19.15
C GLU A 15 -0.54 -5.23 18.36
N THR A 16 0.49 -5.88 17.81
CA THR A 16 1.49 -5.25 16.93
C THR A 16 0.96 -4.91 15.52
N GLY A 17 -0.33 -5.13 15.27
CA GLY A 17 -0.98 -4.75 14.01
C GLY A 17 -1.14 -3.24 13.86
N SER A 18 -1.48 -2.53 14.93
CA SER A 18 -1.89 -1.12 14.87
C SER A 18 -0.82 -0.17 14.33
N ASP A 19 0.43 -0.27 14.82
CA ASP A 19 1.53 0.59 14.34
C ASP A 19 1.95 0.26 12.90
N ARG A 20 1.88 -1.01 12.49
CA ARG A 20 2.18 -1.42 11.11
C ARG A 20 1.11 -0.98 10.13
N ASP A 21 -0.14 -0.98 10.55
CA ASP A 21 -1.26 -0.52 9.74
C ASP A 21 -1.17 1.01 9.55
N ILE A 22 -0.87 1.78 10.60
CA ILE A 22 -0.65 3.24 10.52
C ILE A 22 0.52 3.58 9.57
N GLU A 23 1.65 2.88 9.68
CA GLU A 23 2.80 3.11 8.79
C GLU A 23 2.47 2.74 7.34
N THR A 24 1.68 1.68 7.13
CA THR A 24 1.21 1.27 5.80
C THR A 24 0.30 2.30 5.17
N ASP A 25 -0.66 2.84 5.94
CA ASP A 25 -1.58 3.89 5.49
C ASP A 25 -0.82 5.18 5.16
N ARG A 26 0.11 5.57 6.03
CA ARG A 26 0.98 6.74 5.79
C ARG A 26 1.81 6.56 4.53
N LEU A 27 2.38 5.38 4.32
CA LEU A 27 3.15 5.08 3.12
C LEU A 27 2.26 5.14 1.88
N HIS A 28 1.05 4.59 1.95
CA HIS A 28 0.07 4.68 0.88
C HIS A 28 -0.22 6.14 0.49
N ASP A 29 -0.49 7.01 1.48
CA ASP A 29 -0.73 8.44 1.24
C ASP A 29 0.46 9.14 0.59
N LEU A 30 1.68 8.83 1.03
CA LEU A 30 2.90 9.38 0.45
C LEU A 30 3.09 8.94 -1.01
N PHE A 31 2.82 7.67 -1.33
CA PHE A 31 2.87 7.15 -2.69
C PHE A 31 1.82 7.83 -3.58
N ALA A 32 0.56 7.87 -3.13
CA ALA A 32 -0.52 8.53 -3.85
C ALA A 32 -0.22 10.01 -4.11
N ALA A 33 0.26 10.76 -3.11
CA ALA A 33 0.63 12.17 -3.26
C ALA A 33 1.81 12.37 -4.24
N THR A 34 2.86 11.55 -4.11
CA THR A 34 4.05 11.63 -4.98
C THR A 34 3.69 11.38 -6.45
N PHE A 35 2.93 10.33 -6.70
CA PHE A 35 2.60 9.89 -8.06
C PHE A 35 1.36 10.57 -8.67
N ALA A 36 0.62 11.37 -7.88
CA ALA A 36 -0.40 12.29 -8.39
C ALA A 36 0.19 13.52 -9.12
N THR A 37 1.50 13.74 -9.06
CA THR A 37 2.18 14.82 -9.79
C THR A 37 2.43 14.43 -11.26
N ALA A 38 2.61 15.42 -12.14
CA ALA A 38 2.95 15.15 -13.55
C ALA A 38 4.27 14.37 -13.72
N PRO A 39 5.38 14.77 -13.05
CA PRO A 39 6.61 13.99 -13.07
C PRO A 39 6.44 12.58 -12.49
N GLY A 40 5.69 12.44 -11.39
CA GLY A 40 5.39 11.13 -10.80
C GLY A 40 4.68 10.19 -11.78
N ARG A 41 3.64 10.68 -12.46
CA ARG A 41 2.96 9.91 -13.52
C ARG A 41 3.90 9.50 -14.65
N ALA A 42 4.81 10.39 -15.06
CA ALA A 42 5.78 10.07 -16.10
C ALA A 42 6.75 8.95 -15.67
N VAL A 43 7.18 8.95 -14.41
CA VAL A 43 8.00 7.87 -13.84
C VAL A 43 7.23 6.54 -13.81
N LEU A 44 5.97 6.53 -13.32
CA LEU A 44 5.18 5.29 -13.32
C LEU A 44 4.99 4.73 -14.73
N LEU A 45 4.65 5.59 -15.69
CA LEU A 45 4.50 5.17 -17.08
C LEU A 45 5.81 4.60 -17.66
N HIS A 46 6.95 5.19 -17.31
CA HIS A 46 8.26 4.67 -17.72
C HIS A 46 8.54 3.29 -17.12
N LEU A 47 8.31 3.11 -15.82
CA LEU A 47 8.49 1.83 -15.13
C LEU A 47 7.57 0.74 -15.69
N HIS A 48 6.30 1.07 -15.93
CA HIS A 48 5.33 0.17 -16.54
C HIS A 48 5.84 -0.35 -17.90
N ARG A 49 6.26 0.57 -18.78
CA ARG A 49 6.82 0.20 -20.09
C ARG A 49 8.08 -0.65 -20.00
N MET A 50 8.94 -0.36 -19.02
CA MET A 50 10.22 -1.04 -18.89
C MET A 50 10.09 -2.46 -18.34
N PHE A 51 9.11 -2.72 -17.45
CA PHE A 51 9.03 -3.98 -16.71
C PHE A 51 7.75 -4.78 -16.98
N VAL A 52 6.60 -4.11 -17.10
CA VAL A 52 5.29 -4.77 -17.31
C VAL A 52 5.13 -5.15 -18.77
N ASP A 53 5.33 -4.19 -19.68
CA ASP A 53 5.21 -4.40 -21.13
C ASP A 53 6.39 -5.20 -21.72
N ARG A 54 7.41 -5.49 -20.90
CA ARG A 54 8.58 -6.27 -21.32
C ARG A 54 8.15 -7.67 -21.73
N ARG A 55 8.37 -7.98 -23.01
CA ARG A 55 8.20 -9.32 -23.57
C ARG A 55 9.36 -10.21 -23.16
N VAL A 56 9.05 -11.43 -22.76
CA VAL A 56 10.02 -12.48 -22.47
C VAL A 56 9.93 -13.52 -23.59
N PRO A 57 11.06 -13.91 -24.22
CA PRO A 57 11.03 -14.89 -25.30
C PRO A 57 10.64 -16.28 -24.78
N PRO A 58 10.09 -17.16 -25.64
CA PRO A 58 9.71 -18.52 -25.25
C PRO A 58 10.92 -19.39 -24.87
N SER A 59 12.12 -19.01 -25.29
CA SER A 59 13.39 -19.67 -24.95
C SER A 59 13.99 -19.22 -23.62
N ALA A 60 13.34 -18.33 -22.88
CA ALA A 60 13.85 -17.84 -21.60
C ALA A 60 13.94 -18.97 -20.57
N SER A 61 14.98 -18.93 -19.76
CA SER A 61 15.13 -19.83 -18.61
C SER A 61 14.13 -19.50 -17.51
N ASP A 62 13.86 -20.47 -16.64
CA ASP A 62 13.01 -20.25 -15.47
C ASP A 62 13.51 -19.14 -14.54
N ALA A 63 14.83 -18.95 -14.46
CA ALA A 63 15.44 -17.89 -13.65
C ALA A 63 15.10 -16.50 -14.21
N GLU A 64 15.17 -16.34 -15.54
CA GLU A 64 14.80 -15.11 -16.23
C GLU A 64 13.30 -14.83 -16.12
N LEU A 65 12.46 -15.88 -16.23
CA LEU A 65 11.02 -15.78 -16.06
C LEU A 65 10.65 -15.31 -14.65
N ARG A 66 11.23 -15.94 -13.62
CA ARG A 66 11.01 -15.54 -12.21
C ARG A 66 11.49 -14.12 -11.93
N HIS A 67 12.62 -13.72 -12.49
CA HIS A 67 13.13 -12.36 -12.35
C HIS A 67 12.18 -11.35 -12.99
N ALA A 68 11.73 -11.60 -14.22
CA ALA A 68 10.78 -10.74 -14.92
C ALA A 68 9.46 -10.61 -14.13
N GLU A 69 8.93 -11.73 -13.62
CA GLU A 69 7.70 -11.73 -12.85
C GLU A 69 7.85 -11.01 -11.50
N GLY A 70 9.00 -11.15 -10.84
CA GLY A 70 9.33 -10.38 -9.64
C GLY A 70 9.31 -8.87 -9.89
N SER A 71 9.88 -8.42 -11.02
CA SER A 71 9.80 -7.01 -11.42
C SER A 71 8.36 -6.56 -11.67
N ARG A 72 7.54 -7.37 -12.37
CA ARG A 72 6.13 -7.03 -12.63
C ARG A 72 5.33 -6.89 -11.33
N ALA A 73 5.49 -7.83 -10.40
CA ALA A 73 4.83 -7.80 -9.10
C ALA A 73 5.21 -6.53 -8.31
N ALA A 74 6.48 -6.14 -8.32
CA ALA A 74 6.95 -4.93 -7.65
C ALA A 74 6.32 -3.65 -8.25
N ILE A 75 6.27 -3.54 -9.58
CA ILE A 75 5.64 -2.37 -10.24
C ILE A 75 4.14 -2.33 -9.98
N ALA A 76 3.44 -3.47 -10.09
CA ALA A 76 2.01 -3.54 -9.78
C ALA A 76 1.71 -3.14 -8.33
N TYR A 77 2.59 -3.49 -7.39
CA TYR A 77 2.46 -3.07 -5.99
C TYR A 77 2.61 -1.56 -5.83
N ILE A 78 3.59 -0.93 -6.51
CA ILE A 78 3.77 0.53 -6.51
C ILE A 78 2.54 1.21 -7.11
N GLU A 79 2.04 0.73 -8.25
CA GLU A 79 0.83 1.27 -8.90
C GLU A 79 -0.39 1.16 -7.99
N ARG A 80 -0.49 0.09 -7.19
CA ARG A 80 -1.54 -0.07 -6.19
C ARG A 80 -1.45 1.00 -5.11
N LEU A 81 -0.26 1.24 -4.53
CA LEU A 81 -0.05 2.27 -3.52
C LEU A 81 -0.23 3.69 -4.07
N ALA A 82 0.09 3.91 -5.35
CA ALA A 82 -0.06 5.20 -6.01
C ALA A 82 -1.53 5.55 -6.33
N ARG A 83 -2.45 4.57 -6.25
CA ARG A 83 -3.87 4.81 -6.49
C ARG A 83 -4.44 5.58 -5.30
N PRO A 84 -5.14 6.71 -5.51
CA PRO A 84 -5.84 7.38 -4.42
C PRO A 84 -6.84 6.40 -3.77
N VAL A 85 -6.84 6.30 -2.44
CA VAL A 85 -7.95 5.64 -1.75
C VAL A 85 -9.19 6.48 -2.03
N LEU A 86 -10.24 5.87 -2.56
CA LEU A 86 -11.56 6.49 -2.61
C LEU A 86 -12.11 6.52 -1.18
N GLY A 87 -11.61 7.43 -0.35
CA GLY A 87 -12.16 7.70 0.97
C GLY A 87 -13.49 8.46 0.86
N PRO A 88 -14.43 8.28 1.81
CA PRO A 88 -15.60 9.16 1.89
C PRO A 88 -15.10 10.60 2.04
N LYS A 89 -15.70 11.52 1.28
CA LYS A 89 -15.32 12.94 1.33
C LYS A 89 -15.41 13.44 2.78
N SER A 90 -14.27 13.72 3.38
CA SER A 90 -14.13 14.40 4.67
C SER A 90 -14.64 15.83 4.53
N GLY A 91 -15.95 16.00 4.49
CA GLY A 91 -16.60 17.30 4.29
C GLY A 91 -18.09 17.34 4.60
N GLU A 92 -18.76 16.19 4.75
CA GLU A 92 -20.20 16.16 5.02
C GLU A 92 -20.46 15.60 6.43
N ARG A 93 -20.08 16.38 7.45
CA ARG A 93 -20.75 16.26 8.75
C ARG A 93 -21.97 17.18 8.68
N PRO A 94 -23.21 16.67 8.71
CA PRO A 94 -24.37 17.54 8.82
C PRO A 94 -24.28 18.32 10.13
N ASN A 95 -24.45 19.63 10.01
CA ASN A 95 -24.42 20.61 11.07
C ASN A 95 -25.43 20.21 12.17
N SER A 96 -24.98 19.64 13.29
CA SER A 96 -25.82 19.40 14.46
C SER A 96 -25.88 20.67 15.33
N GLU A 97 -26.31 21.77 14.72
CA GLU A 97 -26.69 23.01 15.37
C GLU A 97 -28.06 23.41 14.82
N ASN A 98 -29.12 22.73 15.25
CA ASN A 98 -30.40 23.37 15.56
C ASN A 98 -31.38 22.37 16.19
N SER A 99 -31.56 22.45 17.51
CA SER A 99 -32.86 22.34 18.21
C SER A 99 -32.59 22.32 19.71
N ARG A 100 -32.34 23.51 20.26
CA ARG A 100 -32.91 23.86 21.56
C ARG A 100 -34.21 24.59 21.24
N ASP A 101 -35.32 23.92 21.50
CA ASP A 101 -36.57 24.47 22.03
C ASP A 101 -37.51 23.29 22.36
#